data_AF-A0A914YSJ1-F1
#
_entry.id   AF-A0A914YSJ1-F1
#
_cell.length_a   1.000
_cell.length_b   1.000
_cell.length_c   1.000
_cell.angle_alpha   90.00
_cell.angle_beta   90.00
_cell.angle_gamma   90.00
#
_symmetry.space_group_name_H-M   'P 1'
#
loop_
_entity.id
_entity.type
_entity.pdbx_description
1 polymer ?
#
loop_
_entity_poly.entity_id
_entity_poly.type
_entity_poly.pdbx_seq_one_letter_code
_entity_poly.pdbx_strand_id
1 'polypeptide(L)'
;MSTAAVISPVAASEVAELTKYVQKSLLEATEDIKKREDSLLKLGKLLSEAKELEQLKILIHDSRPFFSLVGAARAVMIIRNLIELCLKIAGGDGNIKVDTCNDMIGWAKNQGRVYLRQVLQARLVRLFNDLQRYTGMVF
;
A
#
# COMPACT_ATOMS: atom_id res chain seq x y z
N MET A 1 -27.30 -9.12 2.87
CA MET A 1 -26.82 -9.48 4.23
C MET A 1 -25.32 -9.24 4.25
N SER A 2 -24.89 -8.09 4.76
CA SER A 2 -23.50 -7.63 4.73
C SER A 2 -22.78 -8.20 5.95
N THR A 3 -21.92 -9.19 5.76
CA THR A 3 -21.05 -9.69 6.84
C THR A 3 -19.96 -8.64 7.06
N ALA A 4 -20.16 -7.74 8.02
CA ALA A 4 -19.07 -6.97 8.60
C ALA A 4 -18.09 -8.00 9.17
N ALA A 5 -16.89 -8.09 8.57
CA ALA A 5 -15.80 -8.83 9.17
C ALA A 5 -15.54 -8.19 10.52
N VAL A 6 -15.97 -8.87 11.58
CA VAL A 6 -15.73 -8.45 12.96
C VAL A 6 -14.23 -8.50 13.15
N ILE A 7 -13.59 -7.35 13.01
CA ILE A 7 -12.23 -7.15 13.50
C ILE A 7 -12.31 -7.50 15.00
N SER A 8 -11.54 -8.50 15.44
CA SER A 8 -11.41 -8.80 16.87
C SER A 8 -11.09 -7.48 17.59
N PRO A 9 -11.77 -7.14 18.71
CA PRO A 9 -11.59 -5.84 19.36
C PRO A 9 -10.12 -5.53 19.71
N VAL A 10 -9.30 -6.57 19.90
CA VAL A 10 -7.84 -6.48 20.11
C VAL A 10 -7.09 -6.03 18.84
N ALA A 11 -7.47 -6.54 17.67
CA ALA A 11 -6.86 -6.15 16.39
C ALA A 11 -7.26 -4.72 16.00
N ALA A 12 -8.48 -4.29 16.33
CA ALA A 12 -8.93 -2.92 16.08
C ALA A 12 -8.16 -1.89 16.94
N SER A 13 -7.92 -2.19 18.21
CA SER A 13 -7.09 -1.33 19.08
C SER A 13 -5.63 -1.27 18.62
N GLU A 14 -5.05 -2.41 18.23
CA GLU A 14 -3.66 -2.47 17.75
C GLU A 14 -3.48 -1.70 16.44
N VAL A 15 -4.44 -1.82 15.50
CA VAL A 15 -4.45 -1.03 14.26
C VAL A 15 -4.55 0.46 14.56
N ALA A 16 -5.43 0.87 15.48
CA ALA A 16 -5.60 2.29 15.81
C ALA A 16 -4.34 2.90 16.45
N GLU A 17 -3.67 2.17 17.35
CA GLU A 17 -2.42 2.60 17.96
C GLU A 17 -1.28 2.69 16.95
N LEU A 18 -1.13 1.66 16.10
CA LEU A 18 -0.10 1.66 15.05
C LEU A 18 -0.35 2.72 13.99
N THR A 19 -1.60 2.99 13.59
CA THR A 19 -1.92 4.09 12.66
C THR A 19 -1.50 5.43 13.24
N LYS A 20 -1.83 5.69 14.51
CA LYS A 20 -1.41 6.93 15.19
C LYS A 20 0.11 7.04 15.25
N TYR A 21 0.80 5.95 15.59
CA TYR A 21 2.26 5.91 15.63
C TYR A 21 2.88 6.14 14.24
N VAL A 22 2.38 5.46 13.20
CA VAL A 22 2.85 5.66 11.82
C VAL A 22 2.61 7.10 11.38
N GLN A 23 1.41 7.66 11.58
CA GLN A 23 1.13 9.06 11.23
C GLN A 23 2.05 10.05 11.96
N LYS A 24 2.26 9.85 13.26
CA LYS A 24 3.18 10.69 14.05
C LYS A 24 4.63 10.55 13.54
N SER A 25 5.09 9.32 13.33
CA SER A 25 6.46 9.03 12.88
C SER A 25 6.76 9.45 11.44
N LEU A 26 5.73 9.55 10.59
CA LEU A 26 5.83 10.14 9.25
C LEU A 26 6.09 11.66 9.31
N LEU A 27 5.69 12.33 10.39
CA LEU A 27 5.88 13.77 10.60
C LEU A 27 7.18 14.10 11.35
N GLU A 28 7.66 13.19 12.22
CA GLU A 28 8.86 13.42 13.04
C GLU A 28 10.13 12.87 12.37
N ALA A 29 11.12 13.73 12.15
CA ALA A 29 12.37 13.36 11.45
C ALA A 29 13.34 12.52 12.31
N THR A 30 13.16 12.50 13.63
CA THR A 30 14.13 12.00 14.62
C THR A 30 14.09 10.48 14.87
N GLU A 31 13.11 9.76 14.33
CA GLU A 31 12.98 8.32 14.56
C GLU A 31 13.85 7.46 13.63
N ASP A 32 14.27 6.29 14.12
CA ASP A 32 15.01 5.30 13.33
C ASP A 32 14.19 4.86 12.10
N ILE A 33 14.75 5.06 10.91
CA ILE A 33 14.14 4.74 9.63
C ILE A 33 13.70 3.26 9.57
N LYS A 34 14.45 2.35 10.19
CA LYS A 34 14.11 0.93 10.21
C LYS A 34 12.85 0.66 11.04
N LYS A 35 12.72 1.28 12.21
CA LYS A 35 11.54 1.11 13.08
C LYS A 35 10.27 1.63 12.40
N ARG A 36 10.40 2.75 11.67
CA ARG A 36 9.29 3.30 10.86
C ARG A 36 8.88 2.37 9.73
N GLU A 37 9.86 1.83 9.01
CA GLU A 37 9.60 0.82 7.97
C GLU A 37 8.88 -0.41 8.54
N ASP A 38 9.40 -0.98 9.63
CA ASP A 38 8.84 -2.19 10.24
C ASP A 38 7.39 -1.95 10.72
N SER A 39 7.13 -0.78 11.30
CA SER A 39 5.80 -0.39 11.77
C SER A 39 4.83 -0.17 10.61
N LEU A 40 5.29 0.46 9.53
CA LEU A 40 4.50 0.66 8.31
C LEU A 40 4.12 -0.68 7.66
N LEU A 41 5.08 -1.60 7.53
CA LEU A 41 4.83 -2.93 6.96
C LEU A 41 3.95 -3.78 7.89
N LYS A 42 4.10 -3.66 9.22
CA LYS A 42 3.24 -4.35 10.19
C LYS A 42 1.80 -3.85 10.08
N LEU A 43 1.59 -2.54 10.04
CA LEU A 43 0.25 -1.96 9.88
C LEU A 43 -0.38 -2.40 8.54
N GLY A 44 0.38 -2.37 7.45
CA GLY A 44 -0.10 -2.84 6.15
C GLY A 44 -0.56 -4.30 6.16
N LYS A 45 0.15 -5.18 6.90
CA LYS A 45 -0.24 -6.58 7.08
C LYS A 45 -1.55 -6.71 7.85
N LEU A 46 -1.67 -6.00 8.98
CA LEU A 46 -2.89 -6.03 9.81
C LEU A 46 -4.12 -5.55 9.01
N LEU A 47 -3.99 -4.47 8.25
CA LEU A 47 -5.07 -3.99 7.37
C LEU A 47 -5.42 -5.00 6.27
N SER A 48 -4.42 -5.67 5.70
CA SER A 48 -4.63 -6.73 4.72
C SER A 48 -5.37 -7.93 5.31
N GLU A 49 -5.03 -8.35 6.52
CA GLU A 49 -5.67 -9.45 7.23
C GLU A 49 -7.12 -9.09 7.61
N ALA A 50 -7.36 -7.83 7.98
CA ALA A 50 -8.68 -7.27 8.23
C ALA A 50 -9.51 -7.04 6.96
N LYS A 51 -8.93 -7.22 5.76
CA LYS A 51 -9.53 -6.93 4.44
C LYS A 51 -9.94 -5.46 4.26
N GLU A 52 -9.26 -4.55 4.96
CA GLU A 52 -9.50 -3.11 4.93
C GLU A 52 -8.76 -2.47 3.74
N LEU A 53 -9.27 -2.72 2.52
CA LEU A 53 -8.64 -2.29 1.27
C LEU A 53 -8.48 -0.76 1.17
N GLU A 54 -9.51 0.00 1.55
CA GLU A 54 -9.48 1.47 1.48
C GLU A 54 -8.47 2.07 2.46
N GLN A 55 -8.40 1.54 3.69
CA GLN A 55 -7.41 2.00 4.66
C GLN A 55 -5.99 1.70 4.19
N LEU A 56 -5.77 0.55 3.54
CA LEU A 56 -4.47 0.22 2.98
C LEU A 56 -4.07 1.15 1.82
N LYS A 57 -5.03 1.54 0.96
CA LYS A 57 -4.83 2.57 -0.06
C LYS A 57 -4.42 3.91 0.55
N ILE A 58 -5.14 4.36 1.58
CA ILE A 58 -4.83 5.61 2.30
C ILE A 58 -3.43 5.53 2.91
N LEU A 59 -3.09 4.43 3.58
CA LEU A 59 -1.76 4.23 4.17
C LEU A 59 -0.64 4.34 3.13
N ILE A 60 -0.82 3.70 1.98
CA ILE A 60 0.14 3.74 0.86
C ILE A 60 0.32 5.18 0.36
N HIS A 61 -0.77 5.92 0.19
CA HIS A 61 -0.75 7.31 -0.23
C HIS A 61 -0.04 8.22 0.79
N ASP A 62 -0.39 8.11 2.07
CA ASP A 62 0.14 8.97 3.12
C ASP A 62 1.60 8.69 3.45
N SER A 63 2.10 7.51 3.09
CA SER A 63 3.50 7.12 3.27
C SER A 63 4.45 7.68 2.19
N ARG A 64 3.95 8.40 1.19
CA ARG A 64 4.77 9.02 0.12
C ARG A 64 5.93 9.89 0.63
N PRO A 65 5.76 10.78 1.63
CA PRO A 65 6.87 11.56 2.17
C PRO A 65 7.99 10.68 2.72
N PHE A 66 7.66 9.56 3.37
CA PHE A 66 8.63 8.60 3.87
C PHE A 66 9.37 7.85 2.75
N PHE A 67 8.68 7.50 1.67
CA PHE A 67 9.35 6.88 0.51
C PHE A 67 10.35 7.82 -0.17
N SER A 68 10.18 9.13 -0.04
CA SER A 68 11.14 10.13 -0.48
C SER A 68 12.30 10.34 0.50
N LEU A 69 12.10 10.03 1.78
CA LEU A 69 13.15 10.10 2.81
C LEU A 69 14.13 8.92 2.72
N VAL A 70 13.65 7.72 2.41
CA VAL A 70 14.49 6.52 2.33
C VAL A 70 15.18 6.38 0.98
N GLY A 71 16.28 5.63 0.94
CA GLY A 71 17.00 5.34 -0.31
C GLY A 71 16.13 4.62 -1.35
N ALA A 72 16.40 4.88 -2.64
CA ALA A 72 15.56 4.42 -3.76
C ALA A 72 15.28 2.90 -3.75
N ALA A 73 16.31 2.07 -3.53
CA ALA A 73 16.16 0.62 -3.46
C ALA A 73 15.20 0.20 -2.34
N ARG A 74 15.29 0.86 -1.18
CA ARG A 74 14.45 0.55 -0.02
C ARG A 74 13.00 0.96 -0.25
N ALA A 75 12.78 2.15 -0.79
CA ALA A 75 11.44 2.59 -1.16
C ALA A 75 10.77 1.64 -2.16
N VAL A 76 11.50 1.15 -3.16
CA VAL A 76 10.99 0.16 -4.12
C VAL A 76 10.53 -1.11 -3.41
N MET A 77 11.34 -1.63 -2.47
CA MET A 77 10.97 -2.83 -1.69
C MET A 77 9.69 -2.60 -0.88
N ILE A 78 9.60 -1.48 -0.16
CA ILE A 78 8.47 -1.17 0.72
C ILE A 78 7.19 -0.99 -0.10
N ILE A 79 7.23 -0.16 -1.15
CA ILE A 79 6.07 0.11 -2.01
C ILE A 79 5.58 -1.17 -2.66
N ARG A 80 6.48 -2.00 -3.20
CA ARG A 80 6.11 -3.30 -3.77
C ARG A 80 5.41 -4.17 -2.74
N ASN A 81 5.95 -4.28 -1.53
CA ASN A 81 5.34 -5.11 -0.48
C ASN A 81 3.95 -4.64 -0.10
N LEU A 82 3.75 -3.33 0.08
CA LEU A 82 2.43 -2.78 0.42
C LEU A 82 1.41 -2.97 -0.70
N ILE A 83 1.83 -2.76 -1.96
CA ILE A 83 0.96 -3.01 -3.12
C ILE A 83 0.59 -4.50 -3.20
N GLU A 84 1.53 -5.43 -3.01
CA GLU A 84 1.19 -6.86 -3.01
C GLU A 84 0.22 -7.25 -1.89
N LEU A 85 0.33 -6.64 -0.70
CA LEU A 85 -0.67 -6.83 0.37
C LEU A 85 -2.06 -6.37 -0.08
N CYS A 86 -2.15 -5.18 -0.69
CA CYS A 86 -3.39 -4.64 -1.25
C CYS A 86 -4.01 -5.56 -2.30
N LEU A 87 -3.20 -6.07 -3.23
CA LEU A 87 -3.70 -6.92 -4.32
C LEU A 87 -4.14 -8.31 -3.85
N LYS A 88 -3.54 -8.84 -2.78
CA LYS A 88 -3.86 -10.16 -2.20
C LYS A 88 -5.19 -10.22 -1.43
N ILE A 89 -5.78 -9.08 -1.06
CA ILE A 89 -7.07 -9.04 -0.36
C ILE A 89 -8.16 -9.65 -1.26
N ALA A 90 -8.66 -10.83 -0.88
CA ALA A 90 -9.73 -11.51 -1.62
C ALA A 90 -11.08 -10.82 -1.40
N GLY A 91 -11.88 -10.68 -2.47
CA GLY A 91 -13.19 -10.03 -2.44
C GLY A 91 -13.15 -8.50 -2.40
N GLY A 92 -11.97 -7.88 -2.37
CA GLY A 92 -11.82 -6.42 -2.51
C GLY A 92 -12.13 -5.93 -3.93
N ASP A 93 -12.64 -4.71 -4.06
CA ASP A 93 -12.98 -4.11 -5.35
C ASP A 93 -11.75 -4.02 -6.27
N GLY A 94 -11.87 -4.60 -7.45
CA GLY A 94 -10.82 -4.57 -8.48
C GLY A 94 -10.50 -3.15 -8.97
N ASN A 95 -11.46 -2.22 -8.95
CA ASN A 95 -11.22 -0.82 -9.32
C ASN A 95 -10.32 -0.14 -8.30
N ILE A 96 -10.56 -0.31 -7.00
CA ILE A 96 -9.71 0.27 -5.95
C ILE A 96 -8.27 -0.25 -6.09
N LYS A 97 -8.09 -1.54 -6.39
CA LYS A 97 -6.77 -2.13 -6.65
C LYS A 97 -6.07 -1.52 -7.87
N VAL A 98 -6.80 -1.36 -8.97
CA VAL A 98 -6.29 -0.72 -10.20
C VAL A 98 -5.91 0.74 -9.94
N ASP A 99 -6.78 1.49 -9.26
CA ASP A 99 -6.56 2.89 -8.92
C ASP A 99 -5.33 3.06 -8.02
N THR A 100 -5.17 2.19 -7.03
CA THR A 100 -4.01 2.20 -6.13
C THR A 100 -2.70 1.98 -6.90
N CYS A 101 -2.68 1.04 -7.85
CA CYS A 101 -1.54 0.81 -8.73
C CYS A 101 -1.26 2.02 -9.63
N ASN A 102 -2.29 2.58 -10.28
CA ASN A 102 -2.15 3.74 -11.17
C ASN A 102 -1.67 4.98 -10.43
N ASP A 103 -2.21 5.24 -9.24
CA ASP A 103 -1.79 6.34 -8.38
C ASP A 103 -0.29 6.24 -8.03
N MET A 104 0.20 5.05 -7.68
CA MET A 104 1.63 4.86 -7.42
C MET A 104 2.51 4.83 -8.66
N ILE A 105 2.00 4.43 -9.84
CA ILE A 105 2.68 4.61 -11.12
C ILE A 105 2.85 6.11 -11.42
N GLY A 106 1.79 6.90 -11.21
CA GLY A 106 1.81 8.36 -11.39
C GLY A 106 2.83 9.02 -10.47
N TRP A 107 2.84 8.65 -9.19
CA TRP A 107 3.83 9.13 -8.24
C TRP A 107 5.26 8.72 -8.63
N ALA A 108 5.50 7.47 -9.00
CA ALA A 108 6.81 7.00 -9.43
C ALA A 108 7.31 7.74 -10.68
N LYS A 109 6.41 8.05 -11.63
CA LYS A 109 6.71 8.88 -12.80
C LYS A 109 7.12 10.29 -12.39
N ASN A 110 6.36 10.94 -11.50
CA ASN A 110 6.64 12.30 -11.03
C ASN A 110 7.96 12.40 -10.25
N GLN A 111 8.34 11.34 -9.53
CA GLN A 111 9.60 11.25 -8.78
C GLN A 111 10.79 10.77 -9.63
N GLY A 112 10.63 10.57 -10.94
CA GLY A 112 11.70 10.06 -11.81
C GLY A 112 12.14 8.62 -11.53
N ARG A 113 11.32 7.83 -10.83
CA ARG A 113 11.64 6.46 -10.39
C ARG A 113 11.30 5.43 -11.47
N VAL A 114 12.09 5.40 -12.54
CA VAL A 114 11.83 4.57 -13.74
C VAL A 114 11.66 3.08 -13.42
N TYR A 115 12.57 2.50 -12.63
CA TYR A 115 12.51 1.08 -12.27
C TYR A 115 11.24 0.74 -11.48
N LEU A 116 10.91 1.55 -10.46
CA LEU A 116 9.67 1.37 -9.69
C LEU A 116 8.44 1.41 -10.59
N ARG A 117 8.40 2.40 -11.50
CA ARG A 117 7.30 2.55 -12.46
C ARG A 117 7.13 1.30 -13.31
N GLN A 118 8.21 0.75 -13.86
CA GLN A 118 8.17 -0.47 -14.67
C GLN A 118 7.69 -1.68 -13.87
N VAL A 119 8.17 -1.84 -12.63
CA VAL A 119 7.72 -2.91 -11.73
C VAL A 119 6.23 -2.81 -11.46
N LEU A 120 5.71 -1.61 -11.18
CA LEU A 120 4.29 -1.38 -10.93
C LEU A 120 3.44 -1.59 -12.20
N GLN A 121 3.91 -1.13 -13.36
CA GLN A 121 3.25 -1.38 -14.65
C GLN A 121 3.15 -2.87 -14.94
N ALA A 122 4.24 -3.63 -14.76
CA ALA A 122 4.23 -5.08 -14.92
C ALA A 122 3.26 -5.76 -13.94
N ARG A 123 3.16 -5.26 -12.71
CA ARG A 123 2.20 -5.80 -11.74
C ARG A 123 0.75 -5.47 -12.09
N LEU A 124 0.49 -4.27 -12.63
CA LEU A 124 -0.82 -3.84 -13.09
C LEU A 124 -1.32 -4.70 -14.26
N VAL A 125 -0.44 -5.06 -15.20
CA VAL A 125 -0.79 -6.02 -16.28
C VAL A 125 -1.24 -7.36 -15.72
N ARG A 126 -0.52 -7.88 -14.71
CA ARG A 126 -0.93 -9.13 -14.02
C ARG A 126 -2.29 -8.96 -13.34
N LEU A 127 -2.54 -7.83 -12.68
CA LEU A 127 -3.83 -7.55 -12.06
C LEU A 127 -4.99 -7.53 -13.09
N PHE A 128 -4.79 -6.91 -14.25
CA PHE A 128 -5.81 -6.93 -15.31
C PHE A 128 -6.10 -8.35 -15.80
N ASN A 129 -5.08 -9.22 -15.88
CA ASN A 129 -5.26 -10.63 -16.17
C ASN A 129 -6.05 -11.34 -15.06
N ASP A 130 -5.66 -11.15 -13.79
CA ASP A 130 -6.36 -11.70 -12.62
C ASP A 130 -7.85 -11.30 -12.61
N LEU A 131 -8.17 -10.07 -13.05
CA LEU A 131 -9.53 -9.53 -13.15
C LEU A 131 -10.27 -9.90 -14.45
N GLN A 132 -9.63 -10.60 -15.39
CA GLN A 132 -10.16 -10.90 -16.75
C GLN A 132 -10.56 -9.63 -17.55
N ARG A 133 -9.88 -8.51 -17.29
CA ARG A 133 -10.17 -7.19 -17.89
C ARG A 133 -9.10 -6.85 -18.93
N TYR A 134 -9.24 -7.40 -20.12
CA TYR A 134 -8.21 -7.32 -21.17
C TYR A 134 -8.18 -5.98 -21.95
N THR A 135 -9.30 -5.28 -22.03
CA THR A 135 -9.47 -4.07 -22.87
C THR A 135 -9.09 -2.75 -22.17
N GLY A 136 -8.80 -2.77 -20.87
CA GLY A 136 -8.49 -1.57 -20.09
C GLY A 136 -7.00 -1.21 -20.00
N MET A 137 -6.11 -1.97 -20.65
CA MET A 137 -4.67 -1.74 -20.60
C MET A 137 -4.27 -0.57 -21.51
N VAL A 138 -3.95 0.59 -20.91
CA VAL A 138 -3.33 1.73 -21.59
C VAL A 138 -2.04 2.08 -20.87
N PHE A 139 -0.92 2.08 -21.59
CA PHE A 139 0.45 2.24 -21.05
C PHE A 139 0.97 3.68 -21.12
#